data_AF-A0A150AC28-F1
#
_entry.id   AF-A0A150AC28-F1
#
_cell.length_a   1.000
_cell.length_b   1.000
_cell.length_c   1.000
_cell.angle_alpha   90.00
_cell.angle_beta   90.00
_cell.angle_gamma   90.00
#
_symmetry.space_group_name_H-M   'P 1'
#
loop_
_entity.id
_entity.type
_entity.pdbx_description
1 polymer ?
#
loop_
_entity_poly.entity_id
_entity_poly.type
_entity_poly.pdbx_seq_one_letter_code
_entity_poly.pdbx_strand_id
1 'polypeptide(L)'
;MGFGFNLFFSCIIFPVSLALFAMWLHKRKSKYLKSLLWLWGFIISGVVLSLLFRPAEIIKLKKEDYYGHYVIDQSFFDKKQAEWQYNHFRFKITDSDSIFFYITEGKTITKTYSGRIETTNTYSSERLVIKMDQPTHHVLASMPTTIRSSKSFYLVFKSSKYHNMFFRKGKWESTTN
;
A
#
# COMPACT_ATOMS: atom_id res chain seq x y z
N MET A 1 -14.46 -13.57 -6.29
CA MET A 1 -15.88 -13.58 -6.72
C MET A 1 -16.62 -14.57 -5.85
N GLY A 2 -17.79 -14.19 -5.33
CA GLY A 2 -18.56 -15.06 -4.43
C GLY A 2 -19.08 -16.31 -5.14
N PHE A 3 -19.23 -17.40 -4.38
CA PHE A 3 -19.67 -18.72 -4.85
C PHE A 3 -20.93 -18.67 -5.73
N GLY A 4 -21.91 -17.83 -5.40
CA GLY A 4 -23.17 -17.71 -6.14
C GLY A 4 -23.04 -17.15 -7.56
N PHE A 5 -22.09 -16.24 -7.81
CA PHE A 5 -21.87 -15.66 -9.14
C PHE A 5 -21.28 -16.69 -10.12
N ASN A 6 -20.36 -17.53 -9.64
CA ASN A 6 -19.78 -18.61 -10.43
C ASN A 6 -20.83 -19.69 -10.77
N LEU A 7 -21.71 -20.03 -9.82
CA LEU A 7 -22.79 -20.99 -10.03
C LEU A 7 -23.80 -20.51 -11.08
N PHE A 8 -24.27 -19.26 -10.96
CA PHE A 8 -25.23 -18.67 -11.91
C PHE A 8 -24.70 -18.67 -13.35
N PHE A 9 -23.45 -18.25 -13.55
CA PHE A 9 -22.82 -18.26 -14.88
C PHE A 9 -22.64 -19.68 -15.42
N SER A 10 -22.24 -20.64 -14.57
CA SER A 10 -22.06 -22.02 -15.01
C SER A 10 -23.38 -22.68 -15.45
N CYS A 11 -24.48 -22.42 -14.75
CA CYS A 11 -25.81 -22.94 -15.10
C CYS A 11 -26.37 -22.38 -16.40
N ILE A 12 -25.87 -21.25 -16.92
CA ILE A 12 -26.33 -20.65 -18.18
C ILE A 12 -25.37 -20.98 -19.32
N ILE A 13 -24.06 -20.81 -19.10
CA ILE A 13 -23.04 -21.04 -20.14
C ILE A 13 -23.00 -22.51 -20.56
N PHE A 14 -23.12 -23.43 -19.59
CA PHE A 14 -22.99 -24.86 -19.89
C PHE A 14 -24.15 -25.39 -20.75
N PRO A 15 -25.44 -25.14 -20.44
CA PRO A 15 -26.53 -25.54 -21.32
C PRO A 15 -26.51 -24.86 -22.70
N VAL A 16 -26.14 -23.58 -22.76
CA VAL A 16 -26.04 -22.85 -24.05
C VAL A 16 -24.93 -23.45 -24.91
N SER A 17 -23.79 -23.80 -24.32
CA SER A 17 -22.69 -24.47 -25.02
C SER A 17 -23.11 -25.85 -25.53
N LEU A 18 -23.81 -26.63 -24.70
CA LEU A 18 -24.32 -27.95 -25.06
C LEU A 18 -25.34 -27.86 -26.22
N ALA A 19 -26.25 -26.90 -26.17
CA ALA A 19 -27.25 -26.66 -27.21
C ALA A 19 -26.60 -26.25 -28.54
N LEU A 20 -25.62 -25.34 -28.52
CA LEU A 20 -24.87 -24.94 -29.72
C LEU A 20 -24.09 -26.11 -30.32
N PHE A 21 -23.48 -26.94 -29.48
CA PHE A 21 -22.76 -28.14 -29.93
C PHE A 21 -23.71 -29.19 -30.52
N ALA A 22 -24.85 -29.46 -29.88
CA ALA A 22 -25.87 -30.38 -30.40
C ALA A 22 -26.46 -29.89 -31.73
N MET A 23 -26.77 -28.59 -31.84
CA MET A 23 -27.22 -27.98 -33.09
C MET A 23 -26.17 -28.07 -34.20
N TRP A 24 -24.88 -27.93 -33.85
CA TRP A 24 -23.79 -28.15 -34.79
C TRP A 24 -23.71 -29.60 -35.26
N LEU A 25 -23.81 -30.59 -34.35
CA LEU A 25 -23.80 -32.01 -34.72
C LEU A 25 -24.97 -32.37 -35.66
N HIS A 26 -26.16 -31.84 -35.39
CA HIS A 26 -27.35 -32.13 -36.19
C HIS A 26 -27.34 -31.43 -37.55
N LYS A 27 -27.05 -30.12 -37.60
CA LYS A 27 -27.14 -29.33 -38.85
C LYS A 27 -25.83 -29.28 -39.63
N ARG A 28 -24.70 -29.67 -39.02
CA ARG A 28 -23.32 -29.59 -39.55
C ARG A 28 -22.93 -28.22 -40.14
N LYS A 29 -23.65 -27.15 -39.79
CA LYS A 29 -23.39 -25.78 -40.27
C LYS A 29 -22.27 -25.14 -39.44
N SER A 30 -21.25 -24.63 -40.12
CA SER A 30 -20.09 -23.94 -39.51
C SER A 30 -20.48 -22.75 -38.60
N LYS A 31 -21.64 -22.12 -38.83
CA LYS A 31 -22.13 -20.99 -38.01
C LYS A 31 -22.22 -21.33 -36.51
N TYR A 32 -22.71 -22.52 -36.16
CA TYR A 32 -22.86 -22.93 -34.75
C TYR A 32 -21.51 -23.13 -34.05
N LEU A 33 -20.53 -23.69 -34.77
CA LEU A 33 -19.17 -23.85 -34.25
C LEU A 33 -18.47 -22.49 -34.08
N LYS A 34 -18.63 -21.57 -35.05
CA LYS A 34 -18.10 -20.20 -34.95
C LYS A 34 -18.70 -19.44 -33.75
N SER A 35 -20.00 -19.56 -33.51
CA SER A 35 -20.66 -18.98 -32.34
C SER A 35 -20.15 -19.57 -31.03
N LEU A 36 -19.93 -20.89 -30.98
CA LEU A 36 -19.35 -21.55 -29.80
C LEU A 36 -17.91 -21.05 -29.52
N LEU A 37 -17.08 -20.94 -30.56
CA LEU A 37 -15.73 -20.40 -30.44
C LEU A 37 -15.72 -18.94 -29.98
N TRP A 38 -16.64 -18.12 -30.49
CA TRP A 38 -16.79 -16.73 -30.04
C TRP A 38 -17.20 -16.64 -28.58
N LEU A 39 -18.16 -17.46 -28.14
CA LEU A 39 -18.62 -17.52 -26.75
C LEU A 39 -17.45 -17.84 -25.81
N TRP A 40 -16.72 -18.91 -26.08
CA TRP A 40 -15.58 -19.31 -25.26
C TRP A 40 -14.40 -18.34 -25.39
N GLY A 41 -14.16 -17.78 -26.57
CA GLY A 41 -13.15 -16.73 -26.78
C GLY A 41 -13.42 -15.49 -25.92
N PHE A 42 -14.68 -15.06 -25.84
CA PHE A 42 -15.08 -13.95 -24.97
C PHE A 42 -14.91 -14.28 -23.49
N ILE A 43 -15.30 -15.48 -23.05
CA ILE A 43 -15.13 -15.93 -21.65
C ILE A 43 -13.65 -16.00 -21.28
N ILE A 44 -12.83 -16.65 -22.12
CA ILE A 44 -11.38 -16.77 -21.89
C ILE A 44 -10.74 -15.38 -21.86
N SER A 45 -11.12 -14.49 -22.79
CA SER A 45 -10.65 -13.10 -22.81
C SER A 45 -10.99 -12.38 -21.51
N GLY A 46 -12.22 -12.51 -21.01
CA GLY A 46 -12.63 -11.94 -19.73
C GLY A 46 -11.84 -12.50 -18.54
N VAL A 47 -11.56 -13.80 -18.52
CA VAL A 47 -10.73 -14.43 -17.49
C VAL A 47 -9.30 -13.90 -17.54
N VAL A 48 -8.67 -13.86 -18.72
CA VAL A 48 -7.31 -13.30 -18.90
C VAL A 48 -7.26 -11.84 -18.45
N LEU A 49 -8.25 -11.04 -18.84
CA LEU A 49 -8.38 -9.65 -18.41
C LEU A 49 -8.45 -9.55 -16.87
N SER A 50 -9.28 -10.38 -16.25
CA SER A 50 -9.42 -10.38 -14.78
C SER A 50 -8.12 -10.75 -14.04
N LEU A 51 -7.26 -11.58 -14.65
CA LEU A 51 -5.97 -11.95 -14.08
C LEU A 51 -4.97 -10.79 -14.20
N LEU A 52 -4.99 -10.07 -15.32
CA LEU A 52 -4.13 -8.90 -15.56
C LEU A 52 -4.48 -7.72 -14.66
N PHE A 53 -5.76 -7.54 -14.35
CA PHE A 53 -6.26 -6.40 -13.55
C PHE A 53 -6.55 -6.73 -12.08
N ARG A 54 -5.93 -7.79 -11.52
CA ARG A 54 -6.08 -8.06 -10.09
C ARG A 54 -5.49 -6.91 -9.27
N PRO A 55 -6.24 -6.33 -8.30
CA PRO A 55 -5.67 -5.33 -7.42
C PRO A 55 -4.53 -5.95 -6.64
N ALA A 56 -3.41 -5.24 -6.56
CA ALA A 56 -2.27 -5.70 -5.80
C ALA A 56 -2.64 -5.80 -4.30
N GLU A 57 -2.27 -6.91 -3.66
CA GLU A 57 -2.50 -7.08 -2.23
C GLU A 57 -1.75 -6.00 -1.42
N ILE A 58 -2.40 -5.48 -0.38
CA ILE A 58 -1.79 -4.52 0.54
C ILE A 58 -0.78 -5.28 1.41
N ILE A 59 0.42 -4.72 1.57
CA ILE A 59 1.47 -5.35 2.37
C ILE A 59 1.02 -5.56 3.83
N LYS A 60 1.42 -6.70 4.40
CA LYS A 60 1.28 -6.97 5.84
C LYS A 60 2.61 -6.63 6.49
N LEU A 61 2.60 -5.65 7.39
CA LEU A 61 3.80 -5.20 8.07
C LEU A 61 4.08 -6.07 9.28
N LYS A 62 5.36 -6.38 9.46
CA LYS A 62 5.95 -6.91 10.69
C LYS A 62 6.78 -5.82 11.35
N LYS A 63 7.21 -6.05 12.59
CA LYS A 63 8.07 -5.13 13.33
C LYS A 63 9.31 -4.72 12.56
N GLU A 64 9.97 -5.66 11.90
CA GLU A 64 11.23 -5.43 11.20
C GLU A 64 11.08 -4.48 10.00
N ASP A 65 9.88 -4.42 9.41
CA ASP A 65 9.58 -3.51 8.31
C ASP A 65 9.67 -2.03 8.75
N TYR A 66 9.44 -1.76 10.03
CA TYR A 66 9.54 -0.41 10.60
C TYR A 66 10.99 0.05 10.83
N TYR A 67 11.98 -0.83 10.84
CA TYR A 67 13.38 -0.42 11.06
C TYR A 67 13.95 0.32 9.86
N GLY A 68 14.66 1.43 10.09
CA GLY A 68 15.33 2.20 9.03
C GLY A 68 15.26 3.71 9.23
N HIS A 69 15.61 4.43 8.17
CA HIS A 69 15.57 5.88 8.11
C HIS A 69 14.26 6.37 7.50
N TYR A 70 13.76 7.47 8.01
CA TYR A 70 12.52 8.09 7.58
C TYR A 70 12.73 9.57 7.31
N VAL A 71 12.17 10.01 6.20
CA VAL A 71 12.20 11.39 5.71
C VAL A 71 10.80 11.83 5.32
N ILE A 72 10.57 13.13 5.25
CA ILE A 72 9.30 13.68 4.78
C ILE A 72 9.06 13.25 3.32
N ASP A 73 7.84 12.84 3.01
CA ASP A 73 7.43 12.69 1.62
C ASP A 73 6.98 14.05 1.06
N GLN A 74 7.74 14.54 0.09
CA GLN A 74 7.53 15.85 -0.51
C GLN A 74 6.36 15.89 -1.51
N SER A 75 5.75 14.75 -1.85
CA SER A 75 4.66 14.67 -2.84
C SER A 75 3.28 15.05 -2.30
N PHE A 76 3.10 15.15 -0.98
CA PHE A 76 1.79 15.41 -0.35
C PHE A 76 1.44 16.89 -0.18
N PHE A 77 2.41 17.79 -0.30
CA PHE A 77 2.23 19.23 -0.05
C PHE A 77 2.95 20.09 -1.10
N ASP A 78 2.66 21.39 -1.10
CA ASP A 78 3.38 22.35 -1.93
C ASP A 78 4.89 22.28 -1.74
N LYS A 79 5.61 22.37 -2.86
CA LYS A 79 7.06 22.14 -2.94
C LYS A 79 7.86 22.88 -1.86
N LYS A 80 7.56 24.16 -1.61
CA LYS A 80 8.27 24.97 -0.61
C LYS A 80 8.10 24.46 0.83
N GLN A 81 6.88 24.13 1.23
CA GLN A 81 6.59 23.64 2.58
C GLN A 81 7.14 22.22 2.76
N ALA A 82 6.94 21.37 1.76
CA ALA A 82 7.49 20.02 1.71
C ALA A 82 9.02 20.01 1.80
N GLU A 83 9.71 20.85 1.05
CA GLU A 83 11.16 21.00 1.06
C GLU A 83 11.67 21.53 2.41
N TRP A 84 10.98 22.53 2.98
CA TRP A 84 11.30 23.00 4.31
C TRP A 84 11.18 21.85 5.34
N GLN A 85 10.06 21.14 5.37
CA GLN A 85 9.87 20.02 6.30
C GLN A 85 10.91 18.90 6.09
N TYR A 86 11.23 18.56 4.83
CA TYR A 86 12.23 17.56 4.47
C TYR A 86 13.63 17.88 5.00
N ASN A 87 13.99 19.17 4.98
CA ASN A 87 15.28 19.64 5.47
C ASN A 87 15.31 19.87 6.99
N HIS A 88 14.16 19.85 7.67
CA HIS A 88 14.06 20.11 9.11
C HIS A 88 13.72 18.89 9.95
N PHE A 89 13.13 17.84 9.38
CA PHE A 89 12.67 16.68 10.14
C PHE A 89 13.01 15.36 9.46
N ARG A 90 13.68 14.48 10.22
CA ARG A 90 13.90 13.08 9.86
C ARG A 90 14.02 12.24 11.11
N PHE A 91 13.79 10.93 11.01
CA PHE A 91 14.01 10.04 12.15
C PHE A 91 14.57 8.69 11.73
N LYS A 92 15.08 7.94 12.70
CA LYS A 92 15.58 6.58 12.54
C LYS A 92 14.93 5.68 13.58
N ILE A 93 14.50 4.50 13.14
CA ILE A 93 14.15 3.39 14.03
C ILE A 93 15.25 2.34 13.87
N THR A 94 15.84 1.91 14.98
CA THR A 94 16.90 0.90 15.00
C THR A 94 16.34 -0.50 15.20
N ASP A 95 17.16 -1.50 14.88
CA ASP A 95 16.94 -2.91 15.19
C ASP A 95 16.87 -3.21 16.69
N SER A 96 17.43 -2.33 17.53
CA SER A 96 17.33 -2.37 19.00
C SER A 96 16.07 -1.72 19.56
N ASP A 97 15.02 -1.54 18.76
CA ASP A 97 13.74 -0.90 19.14
C ASP A 97 13.83 0.56 19.61
N SER A 98 14.93 1.25 19.30
CA SER A 98 15.09 2.67 19.63
C SER A 98 14.62 3.54 18.48
N ILE A 99 13.98 4.65 18.79
CA ILE A 99 13.66 5.72 17.82
C ILE A 99 14.45 6.98 18.16
N PHE A 100 14.98 7.62 17.13
CA PHE A 100 15.69 8.88 17.21
C PHE A 100 15.10 9.86 16.21
N PHE A 101 14.48 10.92 16.72
CA PHE A 101 13.90 12.00 15.94
C PHE A 101 14.84 13.19 15.90
N TYR A 102 15.19 13.61 14.69
CA TYR A 102 16.17 14.65 14.44
C TYR A 102 15.46 15.91 13.96
N ILE A 103 15.73 17.02 14.66
CA ILE A 103 15.57 18.37 14.10
C ILE A 103 16.87 18.69 13.37
N THR A 104 16.75 19.16 12.15
CA THR A 104 17.88 19.36 11.24
C THR A 104 17.84 20.72 10.56
N GLU A 105 18.99 21.11 10.05
CA GLU A 105 19.14 22.18 9.06
C GLU A 105 19.91 21.59 7.88
N GLY A 106 19.17 20.98 6.96
CA GLY A 106 19.74 20.19 5.88
C GLY A 106 20.56 19.01 6.41
N LYS A 107 21.88 19.03 6.21
CA LYS A 107 22.77 17.94 6.65
C LYS A 107 22.99 17.93 8.16
N THR A 108 22.94 19.08 8.82
CA THR A 108 23.29 19.23 10.23
C THR A 108 22.13 18.82 11.14
N ILE A 109 22.42 18.02 12.17
CA ILE A 109 21.45 17.68 13.22
C ILE A 109 21.61 18.71 14.34
N THR A 110 20.56 19.47 14.62
CA THR A 110 20.57 20.52 15.66
C THR A 110 20.04 19.99 16.99
N LYS A 111 19.08 19.05 16.96
CA LYS A 111 18.54 18.43 18.16
C LYS A 111 18.06 17.01 17.90
N THR A 112 18.19 16.14 18.91
CA THR A 112 17.70 14.76 18.86
C THR A 112 16.75 14.51 20.02
N TYR A 113 15.64 13.84 19.74
CA TYR A 113 14.72 13.29 20.73
C TYR A 113 14.75 11.77 20.63
N SER A 114 14.89 11.08 21.75
CA SER A 114 14.95 9.63 21.82
C SER A 114 13.65 9.03 22.34
N GLY A 115 13.46 7.75 22.06
CA GLY A 115 12.39 6.94 22.60
C GLY A 115 12.57 5.49 22.20
N ARG A 116 11.51 4.71 22.41
CA ARG A 116 11.43 3.31 22.00
C ARG A 116 10.19 3.06 21.17
N ILE A 117 10.24 1.98 20.39
CA ILE A 117 9.10 1.49 19.63
C ILE A 117 8.66 0.12 20.12
N GLU A 118 7.38 -0.15 19.93
CA GLU A 118 6.75 -1.46 20.13
C GLU A 118 5.82 -1.72 18.95
N THR A 119 5.37 -2.97 18.80
CA THR A 119 4.29 -3.30 17.88
C THR A 119 3.17 -4.04 18.58
N THR A 120 1.95 -3.84 18.09
CA THR A 120 0.79 -4.64 18.52
C THR A 120 0.42 -5.63 17.42
N ASN A 121 0.20 -6.88 17.81
CA ASN A 121 -0.12 -8.01 16.92
C ASN A 121 -1.63 -8.32 16.87
N THR A 122 -2.48 -7.38 17.28
CA THR A 122 -3.94 -7.56 17.37
C THR A 122 -4.61 -7.76 16.01
N TYR A 123 -3.91 -7.47 14.91
CA TYR A 123 -4.40 -7.58 13.53
C TYR A 123 -3.38 -8.31 12.65
N SER A 124 -3.80 -8.68 11.43
CA SER A 124 -2.94 -9.35 10.44
C SER A 124 -1.72 -8.53 9.97
N SER A 125 -1.66 -7.25 10.30
CA SER A 125 -0.53 -6.35 10.09
C SER A 125 -0.22 -5.65 11.40
N GLU A 126 1.04 -5.69 11.81
CA GLU A 126 1.49 -5.08 13.05
C GLU A 126 1.40 -3.56 12.99
N ARG A 127 0.97 -2.94 14.10
CA ARG A 127 0.87 -1.48 14.23
C ARG A 127 1.96 -0.94 15.13
N LEU A 128 2.67 0.07 14.64
CA LEU A 128 3.74 0.77 15.36
C LEU A 128 3.18 1.56 16.54
N VAL A 129 3.78 1.36 17.71
CA VAL A 129 3.58 2.14 18.92
C VAL A 129 4.89 2.85 19.23
N ILE A 130 4.82 4.15 19.51
CA ILE A 130 6.01 4.97 19.81
C ILE A 130 5.89 5.50 21.23
N LYS A 131 6.93 5.29 22.02
CA LYS A 131 7.07 5.79 23.39
C LYS A 131 8.28 6.71 23.45
N MET A 132 8.05 8.01 23.31
CA MET A 132 9.10 9.02 23.36
C MET A 132 9.47 9.39 24.80
N ASP A 133 10.75 9.66 25.03
CA ASP A 133 11.23 10.26 26.27
C ASP A 133 10.71 11.69 26.39
N GLN A 134 10.43 12.14 27.62
CA GLN A 134 9.93 13.48 27.89
C GLN A 134 11.06 14.42 28.31
N PRO A 135 11.07 15.69 27.85
CA PRO A 135 10.09 16.30 26.94
C PRO A 135 10.29 15.87 25.47
N THR A 136 9.19 15.62 24.76
CA THR A 136 9.22 15.23 23.33
C THR A 136 8.92 16.39 22.37
N HIS A 137 9.17 16.17 21.08
CA HIS A 137 8.81 17.10 20.02
C HIS A 137 7.33 16.95 19.63
N HIS A 138 6.64 18.06 19.35
CA HIS A 138 5.21 18.06 19.03
C HIS A 138 4.81 17.21 17.81
N VAL A 139 5.76 16.86 16.93
CA VAL A 139 5.54 15.95 15.80
C VAL A 139 5.33 14.52 16.28
N LEU A 140 6.02 14.10 17.34
CA LEU A 140 5.94 12.75 17.90
C LEU A 140 5.10 12.69 19.19
N ALA A 141 4.33 13.74 19.48
CA ALA A 141 3.47 13.80 20.66
C ALA A 141 2.28 12.82 20.59
N SER A 142 1.92 12.36 19.39
CA SER A 142 0.84 11.40 19.17
C SER A 142 1.33 10.16 18.42
N MET A 143 0.62 9.04 18.59
CA MET A 143 0.86 7.83 17.81
C MET A 143 0.70 8.08 16.30
N PRO A 144 1.56 7.51 15.44
CA PRO A 144 1.41 7.63 14.01
C PRO A 144 0.25 6.79 13.47
N THR A 145 -0.29 7.23 12.34
CA THR A 145 -1.15 6.40 11.49
C THR A 145 -0.32 5.76 10.37
N THR A 146 -0.36 4.44 10.28
CA THR A 146 0.32 3.70 9.20
C THR A 146 -0.60 3.57 7.98
N ILE A 147 -0.26 4.23 6.88
CA ILE A 147 -0.95 4.10 5.59
C ILE A 147 -0.15 3.14 4.71
N ARG A 148 -0.79 2.07 4.21
CA ARG A 148 -0.11 1.00 3.46
C ARG A 148 -0.57 0.98 1.99
N SER A 149 0.37 0.70 1.10
CA SER A 149 0.14 0.37 -0.30
C SER A 149 0.56 -1.08 -0.57
N SER A 150 0.54 -1.52 -1.83
CA SER A 150 1.00 -2.86 -2.21
C SER A 150 2.52 -3.04 -2.20
N LYS A 151 3.29 -1.95 -2.07
CA LYS A 151 4.77 -2.00 -2.12
C LYS A 151 5.45 -1.17 -1.04
N SER A 152 4.73 -0.27 -0.39
CA SER A 152 5.30 0.70 0.55
C SER A 152 4.30 1.05 1.66
N PHE A 153 4.76 1.81 2.65
CA PHE A 153 3.90 2.41 3.65
C PHE A 153 4.43 3.79 4.06
N TYR A 154 3.54 4.56 4.66
CA TYR A 154 3.80 5.88 5.22
C TYR A 154 3.45 5.89 6.69
N LEU A 155 4.21 6.65 7.47
CA LEU A 155 3.90 7.00 8.84
C LEU A 155 3.41 8.44 8.87
N VAL A 156 2.16 8.63 9.26
CA VAL A 156 1.53 9.95 9.34
C VAL A 156 1.43 10.39 10.77
N PHE A 157 2.12 11.48 11.10
CA PHE A 157 2.13 12.06 12.43
C PHE A 157 1.27 13.31 12.49
N LYS A 158 0.47 13.45 13.54
CA LYS A 158 -0.34 14.65 13.76
C LYS A 158 0.41 15.64 14.64
N SER A 159 1.05 16.60 13.99
CA SER A 159 1.69 17.75 14.61
C SER A 159 0.67 18.81 15.03
N SER A 160 0.80 19.36 16.23
CA SER A 160 -0.01 20.51 16.67
C SER A 160 0.25 21.80 15.88
N LYS A 161 1.40 21.89 15.18
CA LYS A 161 1.79 23.08 14.39
C LYS A 161 1.63 22.89 12.89
N TYR A 162 1.83 21.66 12.39
CA TYR A 162 1.94 21.37 10.96
C TYR A 162 0.86 20.40 10.47
N HIS A 163 -0.11 20.07 11.32
CA HIS A 163 -1.12 19.04 11.05
C HIS A 163 -0.48 17.70 10.66
N ASN A 164 -0.92 17.07 9.57
CA ASN A 164 -0.42 15.76 9.16
C ASN A 164 0.95 15.89 8.51
N MET A 165 1.94 15.16 9.04
CA MET A 165 3.27 15.07 8.47
C MET A 165 3.51 13.65 7.98
N PHE A 166 3.78 13.51 6.69
CA PHE A 166 3.92 12.22 6.02
C PHE A 166 5.38 11.83 5.96
N PHE A 167 5.74 10.74 6.61
CA PHE A 167 7.08 10.18 6.56
C PHE A 167 7.08 8.91 5.73
N ARG A 168 8.08 8.80 4.86
CA ARG A 168 8.38 7.61 4.06
C ARG A 168 9.75 7.06 4.44
N LYS A 169 9.93 5.76 4.26
CA LYS A 169 11.23 5.11 4.42
C LYS A 169 12.19 5.61 3.34
N GLY A 170 13.37 6.08 3.74
CA GLY A 170 14.34 6.68 2.85
C GLY A 170 15.47 7.38 3.60
N LYS A 171 16.61 7.57 2.92
CA LYS A 171 17.68 8.42 3.44
C LYS A 171 17.44 9.85 2.99
N TRP A 172 17.91 10.80 3.79
CA TRP A 172 17.91 12.20 3.40
C TRP A 172 18.99 12.39 2.33
N GLU A 173 18.62 13.11 1.27
CA GLU A 173 19.50 13.48 0.17
C GLU A 173 19.57 15.01 0.10
N SER A 174 20.73 15.53 -0.24
CA SER A 174 20.86 16.97 -0.43
C SER A 174 20.02 17.37 -1.63
N THR A 175 19.05 18.26 -1.44
CA THR A 175 18.40 18.97 -2.54
C THR A 175 19.43 19.94 -3.12
N THR A 176 20.23 19.47 -4.08
CA THR A 176 21.01 20.36 -4.95
C THR A 176 20.03 21.19 -5.76
N ASN A 177 19.91 22.47 -5.43
CA ASN A 177 19.42 23.48 -6.37
C ASN A 177 20.61 23.98 -7.20
#